data_AF-A0AAD3DX27-F1
#
_entry.id   AF-A0AAD3DX27-F1
#
_cell.length_a   1.000
_cell.length_b   1.000
_cell.length_c   1.000
_cell.angle_alpha   90.00
_cell.angle_beta   90.00
_cell.angle_gamma   90.00
#
_symmetry.space_group_name_H-M   'P 1'
#
loop_
_entity.id
_entity.type
_entity.pdbx_description
1 polymer ?
#
loop_
_entity_poly.entity_id
_entity_poly.type
_entity_poly.pdbx_seq_one_letter_code
_entity_poly.pdbx_strand_id
1 'polypeptide(L)'
;MEPLRAMDIRFGALTTLLDDIKGRKRAAKVKRLQRFFTALSKNNDGDDLYGLFRLLLPKLDHERGFYGIKEYRLASLLATALGASHPRARTARQHWRQLAHRGRCKFPDVMQQVLLDAYCPAHLPPGEEGLTVGEVNAALDRLAALAAAPAAGGQQQQQQQPETTIRTAAAASGTAGVPAAAAAAATGAAAGAGAGPPPHPPPHHPAQQPPPLPPAPPLHL
;
A
#
# COMPACT_ATOMS: atom_id res chain seq x y z
N MET A 1 35.83 20.37 3.56
CA MET A 1 34.45 19.90 3.36
C MET A 1 34.55 18.45 2.98
N GLU A 2 34.16 17.56 3.88
CA GLU A 2 34.30 16.11 3.66
C GLU A 2 33.41 15.68 2.47
N PRO A 3 33.86 14.75 1.61
CA PRO A 3 33.07 14.25 0.49
C PRO A 3 31.72 13.70 0.96
N LEU A 4 30.62 14.21 0.39
CA LEU A 4 29.28 13.70 0.69
C LEU A 4 29.12 12.27 0.14
N ARG A 5 29.05 11.32 1.05
CA ARG A 5 28.84 9.91 0.74
C ARG A 5 27.39 9.63 0.41
N ALA A 6 27.15 8.72 -0.54
CA ALA A 6 25.81 8.38 -0.99
C ALA A 6 24.99 7.69 0.11
N MET A 7 25.65 6.92 0.97
CA MET A 7 25.02 6.29 2.13
C MET A 7 24.62 7.29 3.22
N ASP A 8 25.28 8.45 3.30
CA ASP A 8 24.99 9.50 4.29
C ASP A 8 23.84 10.43 3.83
N ILE A 9 23.35 10.27 2.60
CA ILE A 9 22.18 11.00 2.12
C ILE A 9 20.98 10.66 2.99
N ARG A 10 20.24 11.69 3.41
CA ARG A 10 18.95 11.51 4.09
C ARG A 10 17.95 10.81 3.18
N PHE A 11 17.36 9.72 3.64
CA PHE A 11 16.37 8.96 2.89
C PHE A 11 15.15 9.82 2.52
N GLY A 12 14.76 10.77 3.37
CA GLY A 12 13.72 11.74 3.06
C GLY A 12 14.01 12.61 1.82
N ALA A 13 15.28 12.91 1.55
CA ALA A 13 15.67 13.62 0.33
C ALA A 13 15.51 12.73 -0.92
N LEU A 14 15.82 11.44 -0.80
CA LEU A 14 15.62 10.45 -1.86
C LEU A 14 14.12 10.23 -2.16
N THR A 15 13.28 10.08 -1.14
CA THR A 15 11.83 9.91 -1.33
C THR A 15 11.20 11.15 -1.95
N THR A 16 11.60 12.36 -1.50
CA THR A 16 11.15 13.62 -2.10
C THR A 16 11.53 13.71 -3.58
N LEU A 17 12.75 13.28 -3.95
CA LEU A 17 13.16 13.18 -5.35
C LEU A 17 12.28 12.20 -6.15
N LEU A 18 11.98 11.03 -5.56
CA LEU A 18 11.16 10.00 -6.20
C LEU A 18 9.71 10.47 -6.42
N ASP A 19 9.13 11.16 -5.45
CA ASP A 19 7.79 11.76 -5.56
C ASP A 19 7.79 12.87 -6.61
N ASP A 20 8.81 13.73 -6.61
CA ASP A 20 8.98 14.79 -7.61
C ASP A 20 9.03 14.25 -9.05
N ILE A 21 9.67 13.09 -9.27
CA ILE A 21 9.77 12.50 -10.61
C ILE A 21 8.60 11.58 -10.97
N LYS A 22 7.76 11.13 -10.03
CA LYS A 22 6.68 10.15 -10.25
C LYS A 22 5.76 10.54 -11.41
N GLY A 23 5.37 11.82 -11.51
CA GLY A 23 4.47 12.35 -12.54
C GLY A 23 5.14 13.07 -13.72
N ARG A 24 6.48 13.17 -13.76
CA ARG A 24 7.20 13.94 -14.80
C ARG A 24 7.34 13.17 -16.12
N LYS A 25 7.30 13.89 -17.25
CA LYS A 25 7.66 13.36 -18.58
C LYS A 25 9.10 12.83 -18.57
N ARG A 26 9.40 11.83 -19.43
CA ARG A 26 10.70 11.13 -19.49
C ARG A 26 11.91 12.07 -19.49
N ALA A 27 11.95 13.05 -20.40
CA ALA A 27 13.08 13.98 -20.50
C ALA A 27 13.32 14.78 -19.21
N ALA A 28 12.24 15.26 -18.57
CA ALA A 28 12.33 15.99 -17.30
C ALA A 28 12.77 15.08 -16.15
N LYS A 29 12.28 13.83 -16.09
CA LYS A 29 12.71 12.82 -15.11
C LYS A 29 14.21 12.53 -15.25
N VAL A 30 14.68 12.28 -16.47
CA VAL A 30 16.10 12.02 -16.75
C VAL A 30 16.95 13.21 -16.33
N LYS A 31 16.58 14.44 -16.73
CA LYS A 31 17.31 15.65 -16.36
C LYS A 31 17.39 15.87 -14.84
N ARG A 32 16.31 15.57 -14.11
CA ARG A 32 16.27 15.68 -12.64
C ARG A 32 17.18 14.66 -11.96
N LEU A 33 17.12 13.40 -12.39
CA LEU A 33 17.99 12.33 -11.90
C LEU A 33 19.46 12.61 -12.22
N GLN A 34 19.79 13.04 -13.44
CA GLN A 34 21.15 13.40 -13.83
C GLN A 34 21.71 14.49 -12.91
N ARG A 35 20.95 15.56 -12.66
CA ARG A 35 21.37 16.62 -11.73
C ARG A 35 21.67 16.09 -10.33
N PHE A 36 20.81 15.20 -9.82
CA PHE A 36 21.01 14.58 -8.51
C PHE A 36 22.31 13.75 -8.48
N PHE A 37 22.52 12.84 -9.43
CA PHE A 37 23.72 12.02 -9.48
C PHE A 37 25.00 12.81 -9.78
N THR A 38 24.93 13.85 -10.61
CA THR A 38 26.07 14.74 -10.86
C THR A 38 26.47 15.49 -9.59
N ALA A 39 25.53 15.88 -8.74
CA ALA A 39 25.85 16.50 -7.46
C ALA A 39 26.54 15.52 -6.49
N LEU A 40 26.13 14.25 -6.50
CA LEU A 40 26.73 13.20 -5.68
C LEU A 40 28.12 12.77 -6.17
N SER A 41 28.28 12.63 -7.49
CA SER A 41 29.52 12.12 -8.11
C SER A 41 30.67 13.12 -8.05
N LYS A 42 30.40 14.42 -7.91
CA LYS A 42 31.43 15.45 -7.73
C LYS A 42 32.20 15.31 -6.42
N ASN A 43 31.64 14.57 -5.47
CA ASN A 43 32.13 14.47 -4.10
C ASN A 43 32.50 13.02 -3.74
N ASN A 44 32.73 12.11 -4.69
CA ASN A 44 32.91 10.70 -4.35
C ASN A 44 33.88 9.99 -5.29
N ASP A 45 34.72 9.11 -4.75
CA ASP A 45 35.75 8.36 -5.49
C ASP A 45 35.19 7.16 -6.28
N GLY A 46 33.88 7.15 -6.56
CA GLY A 46 33.20 6.14 -7.38
C GLY A 46 32.60 4.94 -6.63
N ASP A 47 33.07 4.63 -5.42
CA ASP A 47 32.75 3.38 -4.72
C ASP A 47 31.41 3.34 -3.94
N ASP A 48 30.64 4.43 -3.94
CA ASP A 48 29.57 4.61 -2.94
C ASP A 48 28.15 4.66 -3.52
N LEU A 49 27.98 4.75 -4.84
CA LEU A 49 26.63 4.85 -5.44
C LEU A 49 25.84 3.54 -5.40
N TYR A 50 26.50 2.40 -5.16
CA TYR A 50 25.85 1.09 -5.12
C TYR A 50 24.71 1.04 -4.10
N GLY A 51 24.95 1.54 -2.88
CA GLY A 51 23.95 1.56 -1.81
C GLY A 51 22.71 2.39 -2.15
N LEU A 52 22.86 3.40 -3.01
CA LEU A 52 21.74 4.16 -3.54
C LEU A 52 21.02 3.42 -4.68
N PHE A 53 21.76 2.82 -5.61
CA PHE A 53 21.19 2.12 -6.76
C PHE A 53 20.38 0.89 -6.36
N ARG A 54 20.77 0.14 -5.33
CA ARG A 54 19.97 -1.00 -4.85
C ARG A 54 18.58 -0.61 -4.34
N LEU A 55 18.42 0.62 -3.82
CA LEU A 55 17.10 1.16 -3.44
C LEU A 55 16.30 1.66 -4.65
N LEU A 56 16.97 2.31 -5.61
CA LEU A 56 16.33 2.84 -6.82
C LEU A 56 15.92 1.75 -7.81
N LEU A 57 16.70 0.69 -7.88
CA LEU A 57 16.58 -0.42 -8.82
C LEU A 57 16.48 -1.76 -8.06
N PRO A 58 15.46 -1.94 -7.21
CA PRO A 58 15.38 -3.10 -6.31
C PRO A 58 15.28 -4.45 -7.04
N LYS A 59 14.93 -4.45 -8.33
CA LYS A 59 14.90 -5.66 -9.17
C LYS A 59 16.29 -6.12 -9.63
N LEU A 60 17.29 -5.25 -9.54
CA LEU A 60 18.68 -5.53 -9.90
C LEU A 60 19.55 -5.78 -8.65
N ASP A 61 18.95 -5.70 -7.44
CA ASP A 61 19.62 -6.11 -6.21
C ASP A 61 19.60 -7.64 -6.13
N HIS A 62 20.74 -8.26 -6.43
CA HIS A 62 20.95 -9.71 -6.37
C HIS A 62 21.61 -10.15 -5.07
N GLU A 63 22.18 -9.22 -4.29
CA GLU A 63 22.82 -9.54 -3.01
C GLU A 63 21.79 -9.73 -1.91
N ARG A 64 20.71 -8.93 -1.93
CA ARG A 64 19.64 -9.05 -0.95
C ARG A 64 18.67 -10.16 -1.34
N GLY A 65 18.55 -11.15 -0.47
CA GLY A 65 17.57 -12.23 -0.60
C GLY A 65 16.11 -11.78 -0.40
N PHE A 66 15.20 -12.74 -0.37
CA PHE A 66 13.78 -12.48 -0.15
C PHE A 66 13.49 -12.00 1.28
N TYR A 67 12.60 -11.01 1.44
CA TYR A 67 12.27 -10.43 2.75
C TYR A 67 11.33 -11.27 3.61
N GLY A 68 10.70 -12.33 3.09
CA GLY A 68 9.81 -13.18 3.90
C GLY A 68 8.43 -12.58 4.21
N ILE A 69 8.13 -11.34 3.76
CA ILE A 69 6.93 -10.61 4.18
C ILE A 69 5.93 -10.45 3.03
N LYS A 70 4.68 -10.86 3.27
CA LYS A 70 3.51 -10.60 2.40
C LYS A 70 2.73 -9.39 2.88
N GLU A 71 1.90 -8.81 2.01
CA GLU A 71 1.14 -7.57 2.26
C GLU A 71 0.27 -7.67 3.52
N TYR A 72 -0.37 -8.81 3.77
CA TYR A 72 -1.18 -9.01 4.97
C TYR A 72 -0.36 -8.86 6.26
N ARG A 73 0.83 -9.48 6.31
CA ARG A 73 1.73 -9.39 7.47
C ARG A 73 2.30 -7.99 7.59
N LEU A 74 2.68 -7.36 6.48
CA LEU A 74 3.18 -5.99 6.48
C LEU A 74 2.13 -4.99 6.99
N ALA A 75 0.88 -5.09 6.53
CA ALA A 75 -0.22 -4.25 7.03
C ALA A 75 -0.49 -4.48 8.53
N SER A 76 -0.36 -5.72 9.00
CA SER A 76 -0.49 -6.05 10.43
C SER A 76 0.62 -5.39 11.25
N LEU A 77 1.86 -5.51 10.80
CA LEU A 77 3.03 -4.91 11.46
C LEU A 77 2.93 -3.38 11.50
N LEU A 78 2.56 -2.74 10.38
CA LEU A 78 2.35 -1.29 10.34
C LEU A 78 1.25 -0.84 11.31
N ALA A 79 0.10 -1.53 11.32
CA ALA A 79 -0.99 -1.21 12.22
C ALA A 79 -0.59 -1.36 13.70
N THR A 80 0.15 -2.40 14.05
CA THR A 80 0.67 -2.62 15.40
C THR A 80 1.70 -1.56 15.79
N ALA A 81 2.67 -1.27 14.93
CA ALA A 81 3.71 -0.28 15.20
C ALA A 81 3.14 1.13 15.41
N LEU A 82 2.06 1.48 14.71
CA LEU A 82 1.41 2.79 14.79
C LEU A 82 0.32 2.86 15.88
N GLY A 83 0.06 1.78 16.62
CA GLY A 83 -1.06 1.73 17.57
C GLY A 83 -2.42 1.99 16.91
N ALA A 84 -2.59 1.55 15.66
CA ALA A 84 -3.77 1.86 14.88
C ALA A 84 -5.04 1.26 15.50
N SER A 85 -6.14 2.00 15.42
CA SER A 85 -7.43 1.55 15.95
C SER A 85 -7.90 0.28 15.24
N HIS A 86 -8.64 -0.58 15.95
CA HIS A 86 -9.12 -1.86 15.38
C HIS A 86 -9.83 -1.71 14.02
N PRO A 87 -10.69 -0.70 13.79
CA PRO A 87 -11.30 -0.48 12.48
C PRO A 87 -10.27 -0.18 11.38
N ARG A 88 -9.32 0.72 11.61
CA ARG A 88 -8.29 1.06 10.60
C ARG A 88 -7.32 -0.10 10.35
N ALA A 89 -6.91 -0.78 11.41
CA ALA A 89 -6.08 -1.99 11.32
C ALA A 89 -6.79 -3.11 10.54
N ARG A 90 -8.11 -3.28 10.71
CA ARG A 90 -8.91 -4.22 9.92
C ARG A 90 -8.97 -3.79 8.45
N THR A 91 -9.26 -2.52 8.18
CA THR A 91 -9.29 -1.96 6.82
C THR A 91 -7.98 -2.17 6.09
N ALA A 92 -6.85 -1.87 6.73
CA ALA A 92 -5.52 -2.05 6.16
C ALA A 92 -5.19 -3.52 5.84
N ARG A 93 -5.63 -4.47 6.68
CA ARG A 93 -5.33 -5.90 6.49
C ARG A 93 -6.26 -6.59 5.51
N GLN A 94 -7.56 -6.32 5.57
CA GLN A 94 -8.60 -7.11 4.89
C GLN A 94 -9.23 -6.39 3.70
N HIS A 95 -9.38 -5.06 3.77
CA HIS A 95 -10.12 -4.29 2.76
C HIS A 95 -9.21 -3.48 1.83
N TRP A 96 -7.88 -3.54 2.00
CA TRP A 96 -6.96 -2.75 1.19
C TRP A 96 -7.08 -3.01 -0.31
N ARG A 97 -7.36 -4.25 -0.74
CA ARG A 97 -7.53 -4.58 -2.16
C ARG A 97 -8.74 -3.90 -2.78
N GLN A 98 -9.84 -3.81 -2.03
CA GLN A 98 -11.05 -3.13 -2.47
C GLN A 98 -10.79 -1.63 -2.61
N LEU A 99 -10.06 -1.04 -1.65
CA LEU A 99 -9.64 0.36 -1.71
C LEU A 99 -8.67 0.62 -2.86
N ALA A 100 -7.68 -0.26 -3.06
CA ALA A 100 -6.73 -0.19 -4.16
C ALA A 100 -7.43 -0.19 -5.53
N HIS A 101 -8.41 -1.08 -5.71
CA HIS A 101 -9.22 -1.13 -6.93
C HIS A 101 -10.01 0.17 -7.14
N ARG A 102 -10.70 0.65 -6.10
CA ARG A 102 -11.50 1.90 -6.17
C ARG A 102 -10.62 3.12 -6.47
N GLY A 103 -9.45 3.20 -5.86
CA GLY A 103 -8.49 4.30 -6.01
C GLY A 103 -7.54 4.16 -7.20
N ARG A 104 -7.61 3.07 -7.98
CA ARG A 104 -6.64 2.71 -9.03
C ARG A 104 -5.18 2.84 -8.55
N CYS A 105 -4.93 2.43 -7.32
CA CYS A 105 -3.63 2.56 -6.65
C CYS A 105 -3.11 1.20 -6.17
N LYS A 106 -1.90 1.17 -5.61
CA LYS A 106 -1.26 -0.06 -5.14
C LYS A 106 -1.30 -0.15 -3.61
N PHE A 107 -0.90 -1.31 -3.08
CA PHE A 107 -0.80 -1.54 -1.64
C PHE A 107 -0.10 -0.39 -0.87
N PRO A 108 1.07 0.13 -1.28
CA PRO A 108 1.73 1.21 -0.55
C PRO A 108 0.90 2.50 -0.50
N ASP A 109 0.22 2.86 -1.58
CA ASP A 109 -0.62 4.06 -1.63
C ASP A 109 -1.82 3.93 -0.66
N VAL A 110 -2.39 2.74 -0.52
CA VAL A 110 -3.47 2.48 0.46
C VAL A 110 -2.95 2.53 1.89
N MET A 111 -1.75 1.98 2.16
CA MET A 111 -1.16 2.05 3.50
C MET A 111 -0.81 3.49 3.89
N GLN A 112 -0.35 4.31 2.93
CA GLN A 112 -0.14 5.74 3.13
C GLN A 112 -1.44 6.40 3.61
N GLN A 113 -2.53 6.24 2.86
CA GLN A 113 -3.82 6.88 3.16
C GLN A 113 -4.48 6.38 4.45
N VAL A 114 -4.46 5.07 4.69
CA VAL A 114 -5.20 4.44 5.79
C VAL A 114 -4.44 4.50 7.10
N LEU A 115 -3.11 4.42 7.06
CA LEU A 115 -2.28 4.34 8.26
C LEU A 115 -1.37 5.56 8.38
N LEU A 116 -0.45 5.78 7.43
CA LEU A 116 0.63 6.75 7.61
C LEU A 116 0.11 8.18 7.71
N ASP A 117 -0.80 8.62 6.84
CA ASP A 117 -1.36 9.97 6.85
C ASP A 117 -2.18 10.29 8.11
N ALA A 118 -2.63 9.27 8.84
CA ALA A 118 -3.45 9.46 10.04
C ALA A 118 -2.70 9.30 11.35
N TYR A 119 -1.59 8.56 11.36
CA TYR A 119 -0.84 8.25 12.56
C TYR A 119 0.58 8.83 12.57
N CYS A 120 1.13 9.19 11.40
CA CYS A 120 2.44 9.81 11.28
C CYS A 120 2.29 11.32 11.07
N PRO A 121 3.17 12.13 11.68
CA PRO A 121 3.22 13.56 11.37
C PRO A 121 3.74 13.76 9.93
N ALA A 122 3.26 14.82 9.27
CA ALA A 122 3.67 15.15 7.91
C ALA A 122 5.16 15.55 7.80
N HIS A 123 5.76 15.96 8.91
CA HIS A 123 7.16 16.31 9.02
C HIS A 123 7.75 15.68 10.28
N LEU A 124 9.06 15.40 10.24
CA LEU A 124 9.77 14.99 11.45
C LEU A 124 9.73 16.12 12.47
N PRO A 125 9.63 15.79 13.77
CA PRO A 125 9.77 16.78 14.84
C PRO A 125 11.08 17.58 14.72
N PRO A 126 11.09 18.86 15.13
CA PRO A 126 12.33 19.64 15.18
C PRO A 126 13.39 18.93 16.01
N GLY A 127 14.60 18.77 15.46
CA GLY A 127 15.72 18.10 16.13
C GLY A 127 15.80 16.58 15.88
N GLU A 128 14.77 15.97 15.27
CA GLU A 128 14.90 14.61 14.75
C GLU A 128 15.47 14.65 13.33
N GLU A 129 16.62 14.00 13.16
CA GLU A 129 17.19 13.81 11.85
C GLU A 129 16.69 12.48 11.29
N GLY A 130 16.03 12.52 10.12
CA GLY A 130 15.51 11.32 9.49
C GLY A 130 16.59 10.32 9.09
N LEU A 131 16.18 9.07 8.83
CA LEU A 131 17.08 7.99 8.47
C LEU A 131 17.95 8.32 7.25
N THR A 132 19.18 7.84 7.24
CA THR A 132 20.06 7.87 6.07
C THR A 132 19.79 6.68 5.14
N VAL A 133 20.27 6.78 3.90
CA VAL A 133 20.24 5.66 2.94
C VAL A 133 20.98 4.44 3.49
N GLY A 134 22.10 4.64 4.19
CA GLY A 134 22.87 3.59 4.84
C GLY A 134 22.07 2.87 5.92
N GLU A 135 21.37 3.60 6.78
CA GLU A 135 20.55 3.03 7.86
C GLU A 135 19.36 2.23 7.31
N VAL A 136 18.70 2.75 6.27
CA VAL A 136 17.61 2.03 5.58
C VAL A 136 18.13 0.74 4.96
N ASN A 137 19.28 0.78 4.29
CA ASN A 137 19.90 -0.42 3.73
C ASN A 137 20.24 -1.44 4.82
N ALA A 138 20.87 -1.01 5.92
CA ALA A 138 21.21 -1.88 7.03
C ALA A 138 19.96 -2.54 7.67
N ALA A 139 18.86 -1.80 7.79
CA ALA A 139 17.60 -2.35 8.28
C ALA A 139 17.00 -3.42 7.34
N LEU A 140 17.05 -3.16 6.03
CA LEU A 140 16.58 -4.11 5.02
C LEU A 140 17.49 -5.35 4.91
N ASP A 141 18.80 -5.20 5.07
CA ASP A 141 19.75 -6.31 5.12
C ASP A 141 19.51 -7.20 6.34
N ARG A 142 19.27 -6.60 7.52
CA ARG A 142 18.84 -7.36 8.73
C ARG A 142 17.55 -8.12 8.49
N LEU A 143 16.58 -7.50 7.83
CA LEU A 143 15.30 -8.14 7.53
C LEU A 143 15.47 -9.35 6.60
N ALA A 144 16.28 -9.21 5.54
CA ALA A 144 16.59 -10.30 4.63
C ALA A 144 17.34 -11.45 5.34
N ALA A 145 18.29 -11.13 6.22
CA ALA A 145 19.01 -12.12 7.02
C ALA A 145 18.08 -12.92 7.94
N LEU A 146 17.12 -12.26 8.59
CA LEU A 146 16.11 -12.91 9.44
C LEU A 146 15.17 -13.83 8.62
N ALA A 147 14.87 -13.47 7.38
CA ALA A 147 14.05 -14.29 6.49
C ALA A 147 14.80 -15.50 5.93
N ALA A 148 16.12 -15.41 5.79
CA ALA A 148 16.98 -16.50 5.35
C ALA A 148 17.36 -17.46 6.48
N ALA A 149 17.30 -17.03 7.74
CA ALA A 149 17.60 -17.87 8.88
C ALA A 149 16.61 -19.06 8.93
N PRO A 150 17.11 -20.30 9.10
CA PRO A 150 16.23 -21.45 9.26
C PRO A 150 15.36 -21.22 10.50
N ALA A 151 14.04 -21.30 10.33
CA ALA A 151 13.09 -21.13 11.41
C ALA A 151 13.38 -22.20 12.49
N ALA A 152 14.11 -21.81 13.53
CA ALA A 152 14.30 -22.62 14.72
C ALA A 152 12.93 -22.71 15.43
N GLY A 153 12.16 -23.75 15.10
CA GLY A 153 10.95 -24.15 15.81
C GLY A 153 9.67 -23.40 15.41
N GLY A 154 8.92 -23.95 14.46
CA GLY A 154 7.56 -23.49 14.14
C GLY A 154 6.80 -24.54 13.35
N GLN A 155 5.97 -25.30 14.06
CA GLN A 155 5.28 -26.50 13.63
C GLN A 155 4.44 -26.32 12.36
N GLN A 156 4.52 -27.34 11.52
CA GLN A 156 3.53 -27.70 10.51
C GLN A 156 2.16 -27.84 11.18
N GLN A 157 1.27 -26.87 10.97
CA GLN A 157 -0.17 -27.12 11.12
C GLN A 157 -0.93 -26.51 9.94
N GLN A 158 -1.65 -27.44 9.29
CA GLN A 158 -2.89 -27.24 8.56
C GLN A 158 -2.80 -26.92 7.05
N GLN A 159 -2.65 -28.00 6.28
CA GLN A 159 -3.52 -28.30 5.14
C GLN A 159 -3.49 -29.81 4.86
N GLN A 160 -4.14 -30.59 5.74
CA GLN A 160 -4.67 -31.88 5.36
C GLN A 160 -6.15 -31.64 5.03
N GLN A 161 -6.46 -31.62 3.73
CA GLN A 161 -7.83 -31.82 3.27
C GLN A 161 -8.07 -33.33 3.29
N PRO A 162 -9.19 -33.84 3.83
CA PRO A 162 -9.51 -35.25 3.75
C PRO A 162 -9.97 -35.58 2.32
N GLU A 163 -9.19 -36.38 1.59
CA GLU A 163 -9.68 -37.04 0.37
C GLU A 163 -10.68 -38.12 0.76
N THR A 164 -11.97 -37.82 0.56
CA THR A 164 -13.05 -38.79 0.67
C THR A 164 -12.94 -39.77 -0.49
N THR A 165 -12.44 -40.96 -0.18
CA THR A 165 -12.57 -42.15 -1.03
C THR A 165 -14.06 -42.45 -1.23
N ILE A 166 -14.56 -42.35 -2.48
CA ILE A 166 -15.74 -43.11 -2.90
C ILE A 166 -15.40 -43.85 -4.19
N ARG A 167 -15.25 -45.16 -4.02
CA ARG A 167 -15.17 -46.18 -5.06
C ARG A 167 -16.57 -46.76 -5.22
N THR A 168 -17.22 -46.52 -6.36
CA THR A 168 -18.39 -47.33 -6.76
C THR A 168 -18.34 -47.56 -8.27
N ALA A 169 -18.13 -48.83 -8.62
CA ALA A 169 -18.38 -49.38 -9.93
C ALA A 169 -19.89 -49.62 -10.09
N ALA A 170 -20.46 -49.28 -11.26
CA ALA A 170 -21.54 -50.03 -11.91
C ALA A 170 -21.89 -49.36 -13.24
N ALA A 171 -21.45 -49.96 -14.33
CA ALA A 171 -22.03 -49.79 -15.65
C ALA A 171 -23.00 -50.96 -15.89
N ALA A 172 -24.19 -50.64 -16.43
CA ALA A 172 -24.94 -51.40 -17.46
C ALA A 172 -26.48 -51.36 -17.25
N SER A 173 -27.13 -50.63 -18.18
CA SER A 173 -28.23 -51.10 -19.05
C SER A 173 -29.69 -51.17 -18.59
N GLY A 174 -30.56 -50.57 -19.43
CA GLY A 174 -32.00 -50.81 -19.58
C GLY A 174 -32.89 -49.84 -18.78
N THR A 175 -34.01 -49.28 -19.26
CA THR A 175 -34.82 -49.41 -20.47
C THR A 175 -35.85 -48.27 -20.46
N ALA A 176 -36.17 -47.75 -21.65
CA ALA A 176 -37.41 -47.10 -22.14
C ALA A 176 -38.45 -46.53 -21.15
N GLY A 177 -38.87 -45.28 -21.40
CA GLY A 177 -40.14 -44.73 -20.90
C GLY A 177 -40.33 -43.22 -21.09
N VAL A 178 -40.85 -42.82 -22.25
CA VAL A 178 -41.60 -41.55 -22.50
C VAL A 178 -43.10 -41.97 -22.35
N PRO A 179 -44.11 -41.15 -21.97
CA PRO A 179 -44.23 -39.71 -22.25
C PRO A 179 -45.04 -38.83 -21.26
N ALA A 180 -45.12 -37.54 -21.63
CA ALA A 180 -46.33 -36.68 -21.64
C ALA A 180 -46.81 -35.91 -20.39
N ALA A 181 -47.20 -34.65 -20.70
CA ALA A 181 -48.23 -33.81 -20.08
C ALA A 181 -47.89 -33.20 -18.70
N ALA A 182 -48.28 -31.99 -18.30
CA ALA A 182 -49.15 -30.91 -18.78
C ALA A 182 -48.68 -29.64 -18.01
N ALA A 183 -48.52 -28.48 -18.63
CA ALA A 183 -49.52 -27.41 -18.84
C ALA A 183 -50.05 -26.70 -17.56
N ALA A 184 -50.11 -25.37 -17.70
CA ALA A 184 -50.93 -24.38 -16.97
C ALA A 184 -50.53 -24.05 -15.51
N ALA A 185 -50.08 -22.83 -15.19
CA ALA A 185 -50.78 -21.53 -15.21
C ALA A 185 -51.88 -21.41 -14.13
N ALA A 186 -51.64 -20.56 -13.11
CA ALA A 186 -52.55 -19.52 -12.62
C ALA A 186 -51.90 -18.80 -11.41
N THR A 187 -51.60 -17.49 -11.45
CA THR A 187 -52.46 -16.31 -11.19
C THR A 187 -52.97 -16.17 -9.74
N GLY A 188 -52.74 -14.98 -9.15
CA GLY A 188 -53.38 -14.48 -7.91
C GLY A 188 -52.34 -13.85 -6.96
N ALA A 189 -51.95 -12.58 -7.05
CA ALA A 189 -52.68 -11.31 -6.91
C ALA A 189 -52.97 -10.89 -5.44
N ALA A 190 -52.61 -9.64 -5.15
CA ALA A 190 -53.02 -8.75 -4.03
C ALA A 190 -52.46 -9.08 -2.62
N ALA A 191 -52.15 -8.14 -1.72
CA ALA A 191 -52.05 -6.66 -1.70
C ALA A 191 -51.47 -6.25 -0.32
N GLY A 192 -51.02 -4.99 -0.18
CA GLY A 192 -50.85 -4.32 1.13
C GLY A 192 -49.42 -3.82 1.38
N ALA A 193 -49.06 -2.59 0.97
CA ALA A 193 -49.30 -1.31 1.66
C ALA A 193 -48.32 -1.04 2.82
N GLY A 194 -47.47 -0.03 2.66
CA GLY A 194 -46.56 0.45 3.71
C GLY A 194 -45.42 1.33 3.19
N ALA A 195 -45.72 2.34 2.38
CA ALA A 195 -44.75 3.36 1.97
C ALA A 195 -44.47 4.30 3.16
N GLY A 196 -43.32 4.16 3.79
CA GLY A 196 -42.79 5.13 4.76
C GLY A 196 -42.06 6.27 4.03
N PRO A 197 -42.28 7.55 4.41
CA PRO A 197 -41.66 8.69 3.76
C PRO A 197 -40.14 8.78 4.03
N PRO A 198 -39.36 9.37 3.11
CA PRO A 198 -37.91 9.49 3.24
C PRO A 198 -37.50 10.50 4.33
N PRO A 199 -36.39 10.27 5.05
CA PRO A 199 -35.90 11.19 6.08
C PRO A 199 -35.41 12.51 5.47
N HIS A 200 -35.79 13.61 6.13
CA HIS A 200 -35.45 14.99 5.79
C HIS A 200 -33.94 15.27 5.80
N PRO A 201 -33.44 16.16 4.93
CA PRO A 201 -32.06 16.64 4.97
C PRO A 201 -31.82 17.59 6.16
N PRO A 202 -30.60 17.60 6.73
CA PRO A 202 -30.23 18.48 7.85
C PRO A 202 -30.20 19.96 7.46
N PRO A 203 -30.41 20.88 8.42
CA PRO A 203 -30.51 22.32 8.17
C PRO A 203 -29.18 22.93 7.71
N HIS A 204 -29.26 23.68 6.61
CA HIS A 204 -28.19 24.54 6.10
C HIS A 204 -27.80 25.59 7.15
N HIS A 205 -26.57 25.50 7.67
CA HIS A 205 -25.95 26.60 8.37
C HIS A 205 -25.58 27.70 7.36
N PRO A 206 -25.85 28.98 7.63
CA PRO A 206 -25.43 30.07 6.78
C PRO A 206 -23.90 30.12 6.70
N ALA A 207 -23.38 30.26 5.48
CA ALA A 207 -21.96 30.43 5.19
C ALA A 207 -21.39 31.62 5.97
N GLN A 208 -20.41 31.36 6.83
CA GLN A 208 -19.54 32.41 7.36
C GLN A 208 -18.77 33.04 6.19
N GLN A 209 -18.97 34.33 5.97
CA GLN A 209 -18.13 35.12 5.07
C GLN A 209 -16.67 35.07 5.55
N PRO A 210 -15.69 34.88 4.64
CA PRO A 210 -14.29 34.99 5.01
C PRO A 210 -13.97 36.43 5.44
N PRO A 211 -13.09 36.63 6.43
CA PRO A 211 -12.67 37.96 6.86
C PRO A 211 -11.94 38.71 5.74
N PRO A 212 -12.07 40.05 5.67
CA PRO A 212 -11.41 40.87 4.65
C PRO A 212 -9.88 40.78 4.76
N LEU A 213 -9.23 40.70 3.60
CA LEU A 213 -7.77 40.68 3.45
C LEU A 213 -7.14 41.98 4.01
N PRO A 214 -5.99 41.90 4.70
CA PRO A 214 -5.25 43.09 5.14
C PRO A 214 -4.67 43.87 3.94
N PRO A 215 -4.53 45.20 4.05
CA PRO A 215 -3.97 46.04 2.99
C PRO A 215 -2.49 45.71 2.75
N ALA A 216 -2.10 45.70 1.47
CA ALA A 216 -0.74 45.45 1.03
C ALA A 216 0.23 46.54 1.55
N PRO A 217 1.46 46.18 1.96
CA PRO A 217 2.46 47.15 2.39
C PRO A 217 2.95 48.03 1.24
N PRO A 218 3.30 49.29 1.49
CA PRO A 218 3.78 50.20 0.46
C PRO A 218 5.14 49.75 -0.07
N LEU A 219 5.25 49.65 -1.39
CA LEU A 219 6.53 49.52 -2.09
C LEU A 219 7.25 50.86 -1.99
N HIS A 220 8.28 50.91 -1.13
CA HIS A 220 9.28 51.96 -1.21
C HIS A 220 10.23 51.63 -2.38
N LEU A 221 10.23 52.54 -3.36
CA LEU A 221 11.23 52.63 -4.43
C LEU A 221 12.65 52.81 -3.88
#